data_AF-A0A7V5DM53-F1
#
_entry.id   AF-A0A7V5DM53-F1
#
_cell.length_a   1.000
_cell.length_b   1.000
_cell.length_c   1.000
_cell.angle_alpha   90.00
_cell.angle_beta   90.00
_cell.angle_gamma   90.00
#
_symmetry.space_group_name_H-M   'P 1'
#
loop_
_entity.id
_entity.type
_entity.pdbx_description
1 polymer ?
#
loop_
_entity_poly.entity_id
_entity_poly.type
_entity_poly.pdbx_seq_one_letter_code
_entity_poly.pdbx_strand_id
1 'polypeptide(L)' 'MLAQVDWLTAAAGLVLLIISILSAFRPNLVWGDPTPLRLPPEKLYRLYRRRQIGTVVFFIAGAALLILSVR' A
#
# COMPACT_ATOMS: atom_id res chain seq x y z
N MET A 1 -5.46 32.44 6.72
CA MET A 1 -6.40 31.43 6.21
C MET A 1 -6.19 30.17 7.02
N LEU A 2 -7.21 29.73 7.77
CA LEU A 2 -7.14 28.43 8.46
C LEU A 2 -7.19 27.35 7.38
N ALA A 3 -6.19 26.47 7.35
CA ALA A 3 -6.17 25.34 6.42
C ALA A 3 -7.42 24.48 6.68
N GLN A 4 -8.20 24.22 5.63
CA GLN A 4 -9.40 23.41 5.70
C GLN A 4 -8.98 21.97 5.41
N VAL A 5 -9.11 21.12 6.43
CA VAL A 5 -8.75 19.71 6.32
C VAL A 5 -9.96 18.92 5.86
N ASP A 6 -9.84 18.28 4.70
CA ASP A 6 -10.79 17.27 4.27
C ASP A 6 -10.48 15.95 4.99
N TRP A 7 -11.16 15.73 6.10
CA TRP A 7 -11.00 14.56 6.95
C TRP A 7 -11.26 13.24 6.22
N LEU A 8 -12.11 13.22 5.19
CA LEU A 8 -12.35 12.01 4.41
C LEU A 8 -11.12 11.65 3.57
N THR A 9 -10.57 12.63 2.87
CA THR A 9 -9.35 12.47 2.07
C THR A 9 -8.14 12.14 2.96
N ALA A 10 -8.04 12.79 4.12
CA ALA A 10 -6.99 12.50 5.11
C ALA A 10 -7.09 11.05 5.65
N ALA A 11 -8.29 10.60 6.01
CA ALA A 11 -8.53 9.24 6.49
C ALA A 11 -8.20 8.20 5.41
N ALA A 12 -8.61 8.42 4.16
CA ALA A 12 -8.27 7.54 3.05
C ALA A 12 -6.74 7.43 2.84
N GLY A 13 -6.03 8.56 2.89
CA GLY A 13 -4.57 8.58 2.81
C GLY A 13 -3.91 7.79 3.94
N LEU A 14 -4.39 7.98 5.18
CA LEU A 14 -3.93 7.23 6.36
C LEU A 14 -4.14 5.72 6.22
N VAL A 15 -5.31 5.28 5.75
CA VAL A 15 -5.61 3.87 5.52
C VAL A 15 -4.66 3.27 4.48
N LEU A 16 -4.40 3.97 3.38
CA LEU A 16 -3.45 3.51 2.36
C LEU A 16 -2.03 3.38 2.91
N LEU A 17 -1.58 4.32 3.75
CA LEU A 17 -0.29 4.22 4.41
C LEU A 17 -0.22 3.03 5.38
N ILE A 18 -1.27 2.79 6.16
CA ILE A 18 -1.34 1.63 7.07
C ILE A 18 -1.29 0.32 6.26
N ILE A 19 -2.04 0.22 5.16
CA ILE A 19 -2.01 -0.95 4.27
C ILE A 19 -0.63 -1.13 3.66
N SER A 20 0.03 -0.04 3.23
CA SER A 20 1.40 -0.08 2.70
C SER A 20 2.38 -0.59 3.74
N ILE A 21 2.33 -0.08 4.98
CA ILE A 21 3.18 -0.53 6.08
C ILE A 21 2.93 -2.01 6.36
N LEU A 22 1.66 -2.41 6.50
CA LEU A 22 1.28 -3.80 6.72
C LEU A 22 1.77 -4.71 5.59
N SER A 23 1.71 -4.24 4.36
CA SER A 23 2.22 -4.92 3.17
C SER A 23 3.73 -5.10 3.20
N ALA A 24 4.50 -4.14 3.74
CA ALA A 24 5.94 -4.24 3.87
C ALA A 24 6.37 -5.28 4.92
N PHE A 25 5.70 -5.32 6.09
CA PHE A 25 6.06 -6.21 7.19
C PHE A 25 5.41 -7.60 7.09
N ARG A 26 4.16 -7.65 6.64
CA ARG A 26 3.32 -8.85 6.55
C ARG A 26 2.69 -8.94 5.15
N PRO A 27 3.50 -9.07 4.08
CA PRO A 27 3.00 -9.09 2.70
C PRO A 27 1.98 -10.21 2.45
N ASN A 28 2.05 -11.31 3.19
CA ASN A 28 1.12 -12.42 3.05
C ASN A 28 -0.30 -12.11 3.58
N LEU A 29 -0.45 -11.16 4.50
CA LEU A 29 -1.79 -10.73 4.97
C LEU A 29 -2.48 -9.84 3.94
N VAL A 30 -1.72 -9.02 3.21
CA VAL A 30 -2.26 -8.07 2.22
C VAL A 30 -2.43 -8.72 0.85
N TRP A 31 -1.45 -9.50 0.41
CA TRP A 31 -1.40 -10.08 -0.94
C TRP A 31 -1.63 -11.60 -0.99
N GLY A 32 -1.98 -12.21 0.16
CA GLY A 32 -2.16 -13.65 0.30
C GLY A 32 -0.85 -14.44 0.42
N ASP A 33 -0.92 -15.69 0.87
CA ASP A 33 0.24 -16.58 0.95
C ASP A 33 0.46 -17.28 -0.40
N PRO A 34 1.65 -17.17 -1.04
CA PRO A 34 1.95 -17.86 -2.28
C PRO A 34 2.44 -19.31 -2.09
N THR A 35 2.76 -19.72 -0.86
CA THR A 35 3.24 -21.07 -0.52
C THR A 35 2.36 -22.23 -1.04
N PRO A 36 1.01 -22.17 -0.99
CA PRO A 36 0.18 -23.27 -1.50
C PRO A 36 0.23 -23.44 -3.02
N LEU A 37 0.68 -22.44 -3.78
CA LEU A 37 0.64 -22.46 -5.25
C LEU A 37 1.79 -23.27 -5.89
N ARG A 38 2.79 -23.72 -5.12
CA ARG A 38 3.98 -24.48 -5.58
C ARG A 38 4.52 -23.98 -6.94
N LEU A 39 4.69 -22.67 -7.06
CA LEU A 39 5.09 -22.03 -8.31
C LEU A 39 6.60 -22.23 -8.57
N PRO A 40 7.02 -22.32 -9.85
CA PRO A 40 8.43 -22.27 -10.19
C PRO A 40 9.08 -20.94 -9.74
N PRO A 41 10.39 -20.94 -9.41
CA PRO A 41 11.07 -19.82 -8.75
C PRO A 41 10.98 -18.50 -9.53
N GLU A 42 10.95 -18.55 -10.87
CA GLU A 42 10.78 -17.37 -11.73
C GLU A 42 9.41 -16.68 -11.55
N LYS A 43 8.35 -17.46 -11.31
CA LYS A 43 7.01 -16.92 -11.08
C LYS A 43 6.90 -16.36 -9.67
N LEU A 44 7.54 -17.00 -8.68
CA LEU A 44 7.66 -16.47 -7.32
C LEU A 44 8.37 -15.13 -7.30
N TYR A 45 9.51 -15.00 -7.97
CA TYR A 45 10.24 -13.73 -8.06
C TYR A 45 9.38 -12.61 -8.67
N ARG A 46 8.70 -12.89 -9.79
CA ARG A 46 7.76 -11.93 -10.40
C ARG A 46 6.62 -11.54 -9.47
N LEU A 47 6.10 -12.49 -8.69
CA LEU A 47 5.05 -12.25 -7.71
C LEU A 47 5.54 -11.35 -6.56
N TYR A 48 6.69 -11.64 -5.96
CA TYR A 48 7.29 -10.79 -4.93
C TYR A 48 7.57 -9.38 -5.45
N ARG A 49 8.09 -9.26 -6.68
CA ARG A 49 8.32 -7.95 -7.30
C ARG A 49 7.02 -7.17 -7.50
N ARG A 50 5.94 -7.82 -7.95
CA ARG A 50 4.61 -7.19 -8.07
C ARG A 50 4.06 -6.72 -6.73
N ARG A 51 4.26 -7.51 -5.65
CA ARG A 51 3.86 -7.12 -4.30
C ARG A 51 4.63 -5.89 -3.82
N GLN A 52 5.94 -5.86 -4.03
CA GLN A 52 6.76 -4.68 -3.71
C GLN A 52 6.29 -3.44 -4.46
N ILE A 53 6.00 -3.55 -5.77
CA ILE A 53 5.46 -2.44 -6.56
C ILE A 53 4.12 -1.99 -5.98
N GLY A 54 3.20 -2.92 -5.67
CA GLY A 54 1.92 -2.60 -5.05
C GLY A 54 2.05 -1.86 -3.71
N THR A 55 2.97 -2.29 -2.85
CA THR A 55 3.31 -1.58 -1.60
C THR A 55 3.73 -0.14 -1.86
N VAL A 56 4.68 0.06 -2.79
CA VAL A 56 5.18 1.40 -3.13
C VAL A 56 4.06 2.28 -3.70
N VAL A 57 3.18 1.72 -4.52
CA VAL A 57 2.02 2.44 -5.07
C VAL A 57 1.07 2.87 -3.95
N PHE A 58 0.74 1.99 -3.00
CA PHE A 58 -0.09 2.36 -1.85
C PHE A 58 0.56 3.46 -1.00
N PHE A 59 1.87 3.41 -0.81
CA PHE A 59 2.60 4.46 -0.10
C PHE A 59 2.47 5.82 -0.79
N ILE A 60 2.79 5.88 -2.09
CA ILE A 60 2.76 7.12 -2.88
C ILE A 60 1.33 7.68 -2.93
N ALA A 61 0.33 6.83 -3.19
CA ALA A 61 -1.06 7.25 -3.22
C ALA A 61 -1.54 7.78 -1.86
N GLY A 62 -1.19 7.09 -0.76
CA GLY A 62 -1.52 7.53 0.59
C GLY A 62 -0.89 8.87 0.95
N ALA A 63 0.40 9.04 0.63
CA ALA A 63 1.11 10.30 0.84
C ALA A 63 0.51 11.45 0.01
N ALA A 64 0.18 11.20 -1.27
CA ALA A 64 -0.45 12.20 -2.13
C ALA A 64 -1.83 12.62 -1.61
N LEU A 65 -2.66 11.68 -1.14
CA LEU A 65 -3.96 12.01 -0.56
C LEU A 65 -3.81 12.85 0.72
N LEU A 66 -2.84 12.55 1.58
CA LEU A 66 -2.60 13.37 2.77
C LEU A 66 -2.19 14.80 2.42
N ILE A 67 -1.33 14.98 1.42
CA ILE A 67 -0.96 16.32 0.93
C ILE A 67 -2.20 17.04 0.39
N LEU A 68 -3.03 16.36 -0.41
CA LEU A 68 -4.24 16.93 -1.01
C LEU A 68 -5.36 17.22 0.00
N SER A 69 -5.31 16.57 1.18
CA SER A 69 -6.31 16.74 2.24
C SER A 69 -6.20 18.06 2.98
N VAL A 70 -5.06 18.76 2.87
CA VAL A 70 -4.81 20.05 3.50
C VAL A 70 -4.86 21.14 2.41
N ARG A 71 -5.90 21.99 2.45
CA ARG A 71 -6.10 23.09 1.48
C ARG A 71 -6.21 24.45 2.16
#